data_AF-A0A5Q4G1G0-F1
#
_entry.id   AF-A0A5Q4G1G0-F1
#
_cell.length_a   1.000
_cell.length_b   1.000
_cell.length_c   1.000
_cell.angle_alpha   90.00
_cell.angle_beta   90.00
_cell.angle_gamma   90.00
#
_symmetry.space_group_name_H-M   'P 1'
#
loop_
_entity.id
_entity.type
_entity.pdbx_description
1 polymer ?
#
loop_
_entity_poly.entity_id
_entity_poly.type
_entity_poly.pdbx_seq_one_letter_code
_entity_poly.pdbx_strand_id
1 'polypeptide(L)'
;IVIAITNNGMLGMVRQWQEMFHAQRYSEVFLADSNPDFAKLAEAYGIEGHNVFDRETAARIIPEALAKKKPVLLNFVVYESEKVFPMIPAGAGVDEMIIGDQEPDEPEGKKAVTR
;
A
#
# COMPACT_ATOMS: atom_id res chain seq x y z
N ILE A 1 11.08 -1.31 17.63
CA ILE A 1 10.00 -1.87 16.79
C ILE A 1 9.62 -0.77 15.81
N VAL A 2 9.56 -1.08 14.51
CA VAL A 2 9.07 -0.13 13.49
C VAL A 2 7.77 -0.70 12.97
N ILE A 3 6.69 0.08 13.07
CA ILE A 3 5.37 -0.28 12.58
C ILE A 3 5.17 0.46 11.27
N ALA A 4 5.14 -0.27 10.15
CA ALA A 4 4.87 0.31 8.83
C ALA A 4 3.44 -0.08 8.43
N ILE A 5 2.56 0.91 8.33
CA ILE A 5 1.20 0.73 7.81
C ILE A 5 1.24 1.08 6.33
N THR A 6 0.89 0.12 5.48
CA THR A 6 0.64 0.35 4.06
C THR A 6 -0.84 0.69 3.89
N ASN A 7 -1.16 1.98 4.00
CA ASN A 7 -2.53 2.47 4.05
C ASN A 7 -3.02 2.80 2.64
N ASN A 8 -3.78 1.86 2.09
CA ASN A 8 -4.45 2.00 0.80
C ASN A 8 -5.95 2.34 0.96
N GLY A 9 -6.41 2.64 2.18
CA GLY A 9 -7.81 2.97 2.48
C GLY A 9 -8.82 1.84 2.27
N MET A 10 -8.38 0.60 2.01
CA MET A 10 -9.24 -0.50 1.57
C MET A 10 -8.89 -1.83 2.25
N LEU A 11 -9.84 -2.77 2.28
CA LEU A 11 -9.53 -4.20 2.42
C LEU A 11 -8.95 -4.73 1.10
N GLY A 12 -7.72 -4.31 0.78
CA GLY A 12 -7.12 -4.43 -0.55
C GLY A 12 -7.18 -5.84 -1.16
N MET A 13 -6.98 -6.88 -0.36
CA MET A 13 -7.06 -8.25 -0.87
C MET A 13 -8.49 -8.67 -1.22
N VAL A 14 -9.46 -8.37 -0.37
CA VAL A 14 -10.87 -8.65 -0.65
C VAL A 14 -11.35 -7.83 -1.85
N ARG A 15 -10.93 -6.57 -1.96
CA ARG A 15 -11.18 -5.71 -3.13
C ARG A 15 -10.67 -6.36 -4.41
N GLN A 16 -9.41 -6.82 -4.45
CA GLN A 16 -8.84 -7.48 -5.64
C GLN A 16 -9.69 -8.70 -6.06
N TRP A 17 -10.14 -9.52 -5.11
CA TRP A 17 -11.04 -10.64 -5.39
C TRP A 17 -12.40 -10.18 -5.92
N GLN A 18 -12.99 -9.14 -5.34
CA GLN A 18 -14.26 -8.56 -5.80
C GLN A 18 -14.15 -8.01 -7.23
N GLU A 19 -13.02 -7.41 -7.57
CA GLU A 19 -12.75 -6.93 -8.94
C GLU A 19 -12.61 -8.06 -9.94
N MET A 20 -11.81 -9.07 -9.61
CA MET A 20 -11.46 -10.15 -10.55
C MET A 20 -12.61 -11.15 -10.75
N PHE A 21 -13.39 -11.45 -9.70
CA PHE A 21 -14.35 -12.56 -9.72
C PHE A 21 -15.80 -12.15 -9.45
N HIS A 22 -16.05 -10.88 -9.10
CA HIS A 22 -17.40 -10.40 -8.76
C HIS A 22 -17.80 -9.12 -9.52
N ALA A 23 -17.28 -8.93 -10.73
CA ALA A 23 -17.64 -7.81 -11.61
C ALA A 23 -17.53 -6.44 -10.92
N GLN A 24 -16.48 -6.24 -10.12
CA GLN A 24 -16.22 -4.99 -9.39
C GLN A 24 -17.35 -4.59 -8.42
N ARG A 25 -18.11 -5.56 -7.92
CA ARG A 25 -19.11 -5.32 -6.88
C ARG A 25 -18.42 -5.22 -5.52
N TYR A 26 -18.08 -3.99 -5.15
CA TYR A 26 -17.47 -3.69 -3.85
C TYR A 26 -18.48 -3.86 -2.72
N SER A 27 -18.14 -4.69 -1.74
CA SER A 27 -18.99 -4.94 -0.56
C SER A 27 -18.17 -4.80 0.70
N GLU A 28 -18.39 -3.72 1.45
CA GLU A 28 -17.78 -3.44 2.77
C GLU A 28 -16.23 -3.49 2.77
N VAL A 29 -15.61 -3.03 1.69
CA VAL A 29 -14.14 -3.01 1.54
C VAL A 29 -13.52 -1.62 1.66
N PHE A 30 -14.32 -0.55 1.67
CA PHE A 30 -13.85 0.83 1.78
C PHE A 30 -13.72 1.23 3.25
N LEU A 31 -12.53 1.66 3.65
CA LEU A 31 -12.18 2.00 5.05
C LEU A 31 -11.66 3.43 5.20
N ALA A 32 -11.43 4.17 4.12
CA ALA A 32 -10.75 5.46 4.19
C ALA A 32 -11.52 6.52 5.01
N ASP A 33 -12.85 6.39 5.10
CA ASP A 33 -13.72 7.25 5.91
C ASP A 33 -13.79 6.87 7.40
N SER A 34 -13.43 5.64 7.74
CA SER A 34 -13.55 5.06 9.09
C SER A 34 -12.20 4.79 9.77
N ASN A 35 -11.10 4.79 9.00
CA ASN A 35 -9.76 4.66 9.54
C ASN A 35 -9.42 5.85 10.46
N PRO A 36 -8.78 5.61 11.62
CA PRO A 36 -8.30 6.69 12.47
C PRO A 36 -7.06 7.35 11.86
N ASP A 37 -6.73 8.53 12.40
CA ASP A 37 -5.40 9.11 12.19
C ASP A 37 -4.36 8.27 12.95
N PHE A 38 -3.69 7.36 12.24
CA PHE A 38 -2.73 6.42 12.83
C PHE A 38 -1.53 7.11 13.48
N ALA A 39 -1.10 8.26 12.96
CA ALA A 39 0.00 9.01 13.54
C ALA A 39 -0.40 9.58 14.92
N LYS A 40 -1.58 10.23 15.01
CA LYS A 40 -2.11 10.69 16.30
C LYS A 40 -2.40 9.54 17.27
N LEU A 41 -2.87 8.40 16.76
CA LEU A 41 -3.07 7.21 17.57
C LEU A 41 -1.74 6.75 18.19
N ALA A 42 -0.66 6.68 17.40
CA ALA A 42 0.68 6.35 17.91
C ALA A 42 1.12 7.31 19.01
N GLU A 43 0.95 8.62 18.80
CA GLU A 43 1.30 9.65 19.78
C GLU A 43 0.55 9.47 21.11
N ALA A 44 -0.74 9.09 21.05
CA ALA A 44 -1.54 8.80 22.25
C ALA A 44 -0.99 7.61 23.07
N TYR A 45 -0.27 6.68 22.43
CA TYR A 45 0.45 5.58 23.08
C TYR A 45 1.91 5.92 23.43
N GLY A 46 2.35 7.16 23.26
CA GLY A 46 3.72 7.59 23.50
C GLY A 46 4.72 7.07 22.45
N ILE A 47 4.23 6.71 21.26
CA ILE A 47 5.01 6.25 20.11
C ILE A 47 5.12 7.39 19.11
N GLU A 48 6.31 7.60 18.53
CA GLU A 48 6.49 8.57 17.46
C GLU A 48 5.67 8.14 16.22
N GLY A 49 4.80 9.00 15.69
CA GLY A 49 3.93 8.71 14.55
C GLY A 49 4.16 9.64 13.38
N HIS A 50 4.19 9.11 12.15
CA HIS A 50 4.36 9.90 10.92
C HIS A 50 3.38 9.47 9.84
N ASN A 51 2.83 10.46 9.11
CA ASN A 51 2.12 10.24 7.85
C ASN A 51 3.07 10.53 6.69
N VAL A 52 3.15 9.60 5.74
CA VAL A 52 4.04 9.65 4.57
C VAL A 52 3.20 9.56 3.31
N PHE A 53 3.30 10.57 2.44
CA PHE A 53 2.43 10.73 1.27
C PHE A 53 3.16 10.60 -0.07
N ASP A 54 4.49 10.58 -0.04
CA ASP A 54 5.35 10.62 -1.22
C ASP A 54 6.62 9.78 -1.03
N ARG A 55 7.27 9.42 -2.15
CA ARG A 55 8.44 8.54 -2.16
C ARG A 55 9.67 9.21 -1.58
N GLU A 56 9.83 10.52 -1.79
CA GLU A 56 10.96 11.31 -1.29
C GLU A 56 10.97 11.32 0.24
N THR A 57 9.81 11.55 0.85
CA THR A 57 9.62 11.51 2.31
C THR A 57 9.84 10.10 2.84
N ALA A 58 9.34 9.06 2.15
CA ALA A 58 9.58 7.67 2.52
C ALA A 58 11.08 7.34 2.54
N ALA A 59 11.81 7.70 1.48
CA ALA A 59 13.24 7.46 1.34
C ALA A 59 14.07 8.14 2.44
N ARG A 60 13.61 9.31 2.91
CA ARG A 60 14.24 10.04 4.02
C ARG A 60 13.90 9.46 5.38
N ILE A 61 12.64 9.13 5.64
CA ILE A 61 12.16 8.83 7.00
C ILE A 61 12.46 7.40 7.45
N ILE A 62 12.49 6.44 6.51
CA ILE A 62 12.80 5.03 6.81
C ILE A 62 14.18 4.89 7.49
N PRO A 63 15.29 5.44 6.95
CA PRO A 63 16.58 5.32 7.62
C PRO A 63 16.63 6.08 8.95
N GLU A 64 15.99 7.25 9.06
CA GLU A 64 15.89 8.00 10.33
C GLU A 64 15.19 7.18 11.41
N ALA A 65 14.04 6.58 11.08
CA ALA A 65 13.24 5.74 11.97
C ALA A 65 14.01 4.50 12.46
N LEU A 66 14.73 3.82 11.56
CA LEU A 66 15.54 2.65 11.89
C LEU A 66 16.73 3.00 12.79
N ALA A 67 17.37 4.16 12.57
CA ALA A 67 18.54 4.61 13.33
C ALA A 67 18.20 4.97 14.79
N LYS A 68 16.99 5.50 15.05
CA LYS A 68 16.57 5.98 16.39
C LYS A 68 16.46 4.88 17.44
N LYS A 69 16.38 3.59 17.06
CA LYS A 69 16.21 2.44 17.96
C LYS A 69 15.08 2.59 19.00
N LYS A 70 14.04 3.36 18.66
CA LYS A 70 12.82 3.56 19.47
C LYS A 70 11.59 3.05 18.71
N PRO A 71 10.47 2.78 19.39
CA PRO A 71 9.20 2.52 18.72
C PRO A 71 8.79 3.70 17.84
N VAL A 72 8.38 3.42 16.61
CA VAL A 72 7.88 4.41 15.66
C VAL A 72 6.83 3.78 14.75
N LEU A 73 5.79 4.54 14.43
CA LEU A 73 4.76 4.20 13.47
C LEU A 73 4.89 5.10 12.23
N LEU A 74 5.01 4.46 11.07
CA LEU A 74 5.04 5.11 9.76
C LEU A 74 3.78 4.69 9.00
N ASN A 75 2.89 5.63 8.74
CA ASN A 75 1.68 5.44 7.95
C ASN A 75 1.94 5.90 6.51
N PHE A 76 2.16 4.95 5.60
CA PHE A 76 2.39 5.20 4.19
C PHE A 76 1.07 5.20 3.45
N VAL A 77 0.66 6.36 2.93
CA VAL A 77 -0.50 6.46 2.06
C VAL A 77 -0.11 6.01 0.66
N VAL A 78 -0.77 4.96 0.17
CA VAL A 78 -0.50 4.36 -1.14
C VAL A 78 -1.78 4.31 -1.98
N TYR A 79 -1.63 4.03 -3.27
CA TYR A 79 -2.77 3.89 -4.17
C TYR A 79 -3.69 2.73 -3.75
N GLU A 80 -5.00 3.00 -3.72
CA GLU A 80 -6.04 2.02 -3.37
C GLU A 80 -6.19 0.89 -4.39
N SER A 81 -5.79 1.17 -5.64
CA SER A 81 -6.08 0.33 -6.81
C SER A 81 -5.07 -0.79 -7.06
N GLU A 82 -3.93 -0.80 -6.35
CA GLU A 82 -2.83 -1.76 -6.56
C GLU A 82 -3.22 -3.20 -6.25
N LYS A 83 -2.72 -4.12 -7.08
CA LYS A 83 -3.01 -5.56 -7.03
C LYS A 83 -1.73 -6.34 -6.80
N VAL A 84 -1.88 -7.49 -6.15
CA VAL A 84 -0.77 -8.43 -5.95
C VAL A 84 -0.72 -9.39 -7.14
N PHE A 85 0.40 -9.37 -7.86
CA PHE A 85 0.73 -10.28 -8.94
C PHE A 85 2.17 -10.80 -8.76
N PRO A 86 2.51 -11.97 -9.33
CA PRO A 86 1.62 -12.88 -10.04
C PRO A 86 0.62 -13.59 -9.12
N MET A 87 -0.50 -14.07 -9.67
CA MET A 87 -1.55 -14.75 -8.90
C MET A 87 -2.02 -16.01 -9.62
N ILE A 88 -2.10 -17.14 -8.90
CA ILE A 88 -2.77 -18.36 -9.36
C ILE A 88 -4.18 -18.37 -8.76
N PRO A 89 -5.25 -18.31 -9.58
CA PRO A 89 -6.62 -18.40 -9.09
C PRO A 89 -6.90 -19.70 -8.33
N ALA A 90 -7.90 -19.68 -7.45
CA ALA A 90 -8.29 -20.89 -6.74
C ALA A 90 -8.73 -21.99 -7.73
N GLY A 91 -8.09 -23.16 -7.63
CA GLY A 91 -8.37 -24.31 -8.49
C GLY A 91 -7.60 -24.35 -9.81
N ALA A 92 -6.77 -23.33 -10.11
CA ALA A 92 -5.94 -23.30 -11.32
C ALA A 92 -4.56 -23.97 -11.12
N GLY A 93 -3.95 -24.43 -12.21
CA GLY A 93 -2.59 -24.95 -12.26
C GLY A 93 -1.52 -23.85 -12.12
N VAL A 94 -0.27 -24.27 -11.87
CA VAL A 94 0.88 -23.32 -11.80
C VAL A 94 1.14 -22.66 -13.15
N ASP A 95 0.84 -23.36 -14.24
CA ASP A 95 0.93 -22.89 -15.62
C ASP A 95 -0.18 -21.90 -16.03
N GLU A 96 -1.24 -21.78 -15.23
CA GLU A 96 -2.37 -20.87 -15.44
C GLU A 96 -2.24 -19.56 -14.63
N MET A 97 -1.01 -19.16 -14.35
CA MET A 97 -0.67 -17.98 -13.57
C MET A 97 -1.07 -16.68 -14.29
N ILE A 98 -1.77 -15.80 -13.57
CA ILE A 98 -2.08 -14.45 -14.04
C ILE A 98 -0.89 -13.54 -13.76
N ILE A 99 -0.31 -13.00 -14.83
CA ILE A 99 0.71 -11.95 -14.77
C ILE A 99 -0.01 -10.59 -14.84
N GLY A 100 0.33 -9.66 -13.95
CA GLY A 100 -0.26 -8.33 -13.94
C GLY A 100 0.31 -7.42 -15.03
N ASP A 101 -0.40 -6.34 -15.35
CA ASP A 101 0.01 -5.31 -16.32
C ASP A 101 1.07 -4.34 -15.77
N GLN A 102 1.95 -4.79 -14.88
CA GLN A 102 2.98 -3.94 -14.28
C GLN A 102 3.94 -3.49 -15.39
N GLU A 103 3.92 -2.19 -15.74
CA GLU A 103 4.97 -1.61 -16.58
C GLU A 103 6.31 -1.82 -15.86
N PRO A 104 7.36 -2.31 -16.54
CA PRO A 104 8.68 -2.41 -15.93
C PRO A 104 9.11 -1.01 -15.48
N ASP A 105 9.67 -0.89 -14.28
CA ASP A 105 10.30 0.34 -13.81
C ASP A 105 11.31 0.82 -14.87
N GLU A 106 10.92 1.79 -15.72
CA GLU A 106 11.85 2.46 -16.61
C GLU A 106 12.84 3.21 -15.68
N PRO A 107 14.17 3.00 -15.82
CA PRO A 107 15.12 3.79 -15.06
C PRO A 107 14.90 5.27 -15.37
N GLU A 108 14.67 6.07 -14.32
CA GLU A 108 14.36 7.51 -14.39
C GLU A 108 15.28 8.23 -15.38
N GLY A 109 14.74 8.55 -16.56
CA GLY A 109 15.56 9.08 -17.63
C GLY A 109 14.90 9.07 -18.99
N LYS A 110 13.82 9.87 -19.12
CA LYS A 110 13.06 10.24 -20.32
C LYS A 110 11.74 9.49 -20.50
N LYS A 111 10.65 10.20 -20.19
CA LYS A 111 9.66 10.62 -21.20
C LYS A 111 8.92 11.85 -20.70
N ALA A 112 9.21 12.97 -21.35
CA ALA A 112 8.22 14.00 -21.51
C ALA A 112 7.08 13.46 -22.40
N VAL A 113 5.88 14.00 -22.20
CA VAL A 113 4.79 14.28 -23.16
C VAL A 113 3.43 13.86 -22.57
N THR A 114 2.69 14.89 -22.13
CA THR A 114 1.32 15.25 -22.53
C THR A 114 0.35 14.08 -22.78
N ARG A 115 -0.74 13.94 -22.03
CA ARG A 115 -1.93 14.83 -22.04
C ARG A 115 -2.85 14.49 -20.88
#